data_AF-A0A3Q4AEW0-F1
#
_entry.id   AF-A0A3Q4AEW0-F1
#
_cell.length_a   1.000
_cell.length_b   1.000
_cell.length_c   1.000
_cell.angle_alpha   90.00
_cell.angle_beta   90.00
_cell.angle_gamma   90.00
#
_symmetry.space_group_name_H-M   'P 1'
#
loop_
_entity.id
_entity.type
_entity.pdbx_description
1 polymer ?
#
loop_
_entity_poly.entity_id
_entity_poly.type
_entity_poly.pdbx_seq_one_letter_code
_entity_poly.pdbx_strand_id
1 'polypeptide(L)'
;PEPIFPTVVPVQDFNPARDAARIETAIKTKGVDEQTIIDILTRRSCEQRREIASEYERLAKRDLAAALKGALSGPLEALMLGLMKSTTLYDASELKASMKGLGTDEETLIEILCSRSNEEMVDIKRVYRETFKKDLDKDVAGDTSGNFAKLLLALVQIKRDEPSNVVDYEKIDNDARALYEAGVKRKGTEVTTWISIMSERSIPHLQKVFERYKSYSPYDMKESIRKEVKGDLEKSFLTLVECFENKQLYFANRLNEAMKSKGAKEKVVTRIMVSRCELDLMKIRSEFKRHHKRSLYQTITEHTKGDYQKALLSLCGGDD
;
A
#
# COMPACT_ATOMS: atom_id res chain seq x y z
N PRO A 1 -1.80 -9.57 17.01
CA PRO A 1 -1.12 -9.15 15.75
C PRO A 1 -1.21 -10.25 14.70
N GLU A 2 -1.62 -9.92 13.47
CA GLU A 2 -1.52 -10.85 12.34
C GLU A 2 -0.05 -11.23 12.08
N PRO A 3 0.26 -12.48 11.67
CA PRO A 3 1.63 -12.86 11.36
C PRO A 3 2.18 -12.08 10.16
N ILE A 4 3.37 -11.50 10.31
CA ILE A 4 4.10 -10.83 9.24
C ILE A 4 5.03 -11.79 8.51
N PHE A 5 5.24 -11.54 7.21
CA PHE A 5 6.11 -12.26 6.29
C PHE A 5 7.04 -11.27 5.54
N PRO A 6 7.94 -10.59 6.27
CA PRO A 6 8.80 -9.55 5.72
C PRO A 6 9.95 -10.12 4.88
N THR A 7 10.44 -9.33 3.93
CA THR A 7 11.73 -9.57 3.25
C THR A 7 12.87 -8.81 3.93
N VAL A 8 12.57 -7.70 4.61
CA VAL A 8 13.53 -6.92 5.38
C VAL A 8 13.29 -7.19 6.87
N VAL A 9 14.31 -7.69 7.55
CA VAL A 9 14.28 -8.00 8.99
C VAL A 9 15.43 -7.28 9.71
N PRO A 10 15.32 -7.06 11.03
CA PRO A 10 16.41 -6.48 11.81
C PRO A 10 17.69 -7.33 11.71
N VAL A 11 18.83 -6.68 11.52
CA VAL A 11 20.15 -7.33 11.55
C VAL A 11 20.59 -7.52 13.01
N GLN A 12 21.18 -8.67 13.35
CA GLN A 12 21.59 -8.99 14.72
C GLN A 12 22.81 -8.18 15.18
N ASP A 13 23.90 -8.16 14.42
CA ASP A 13 25.14 -7.43 14.75
C ASP A 13 25.07 -5.95 14.33
N PHE A 14 24.00 -5.28 14.76
CA PHE A 14 23.70 -3.90 14.39
C PHE A 14 24.52 -2.90 15.20
N ASN A 15 25.15 -1.95 14.50
CA ASN A 15 25.85 -0.82 15.10
C ASN A 15 25.45 0.46 14.35
N PRO A 16 24.56 1.29 14.92
CA PRO A 16 24.03 2.48 14.25
C PRO A 16 25.14 3.51 13.95
N ALA A 17 26.11 3.67 14.85
CA ALA A 17 27.20 4.64 14.68
C ALA A 17 28.13 4.26 13.52
N ARG A 18 28.44 2.96 13.36
CA ARG A 18 29.22 2.46 12.24
C ARG A 18 28.49 2.66 10.91
N ASP A 19 27.21 2.31 10.86
CA ASP A 19 26.40 2.47 9.65
C ASP A 19 26.22 3.95 9.29
N ALA A 20 25.99 4.83 10.28
CA ALA A 20 25.93 6.29 10.08
C ALA A 20 27.24 6.85 9.52
N ALA A 21 28.40 6.46 10.05
CA ALA A 21 29.70 6.91 9.54
C ALA A 21 29.97 6.43 8.10
N ARG A 22 29.55 5.21 7.77
CA ARG A 22 29.65 4.67 6.40
C ARG A 22 28.75 5.43 5.43
N ILE A 23 27.51 5.73 5.81
CA ILE A 23 26.61 6.54 4.99
C ILE A 23 27.19 7.95 4.78
N GLU A 24 27.73 8.58 5.82
CA GLU A 24 28.35 9.90 5.69
C GLU A 24 29.55 9.90 4.75
N THR A 25 30.38 8.86 4.82
CA THR A 25 31.51 8.67 3.89
C THR A 25 31.00 8.48 2.45
N ALA A 26 29.94 7.68 2.27
CA ALA A 26 29.34 7.44 0.97
C ALA A 26 28.75 8.71 0.34
N ILE A 27 28.06 9.54 1.14
CA ILE A 27 27.50 10.82 0.70
C ILE A 27 28.60 11.82 0.29
N LYS A 28 29.71 11.86 1.03
CA LYS A 28 30.85 12.78 0.75
C LYS A 28 31.75 12.34 -0.40
N THR A 29 31.64 11.08 -0.82
CA THR A 29 32.46 10.56 -1.92
C THR A 29 32.13 11.32 -3.21
N LYS A 30 33.16 11.66 -4.00
CA LYS A 30 32.96 12.34 -5.28
C LYS A 30 32.16 11.44 -6.22
N GLY A 31 30.98 11.89 -6.63
CA GLY A 31 30.05 11.09 -7.42
C GLY A 31 29.03 10.29 -6.60
N VAL A 32 29.12 10.35 -5.26
CA VAL A 32 28.33 9.57 -4.28
C VAL A 32 28.60 8.07 -4.40
N ASP A 33 28.56 7.35 -3.28
CA ASP A 33 28.59 5.88 -3.27
C ASP A 33 27.17 5.36 -2.94
N GLU A 34 26.32 5.30 -3.96
CA GLU A 34 24.94 4.82 -3.82
C GLU A 34 24.90 3.37 -3.36
N GLN A 35 25.88 2.55 -3.75
CA GLN A 35 25.92 1.13 -3.39
C GLN A 35 26.02 0.95 -1.88
N THR A 36 26.91 1.69 -1.20
CA THR A 36 27.01 1.63 0.27
C THR A 36 25.71 2.08 0.94
N ILE A 37 25.06 3.13 0.42
CA ILE A 37 23.78 3.61 0.96
C ILE A 37 22.70 2.53 0.82
N ILE A 38 22.62 1.90 -0.35
CA ILE A 38 21.67 0.81 -0.65
C ILE A 38 21.91 -0.38 0.27
N ASP A 39 23.15 -0.87 0.35
CA ASP A 39 23.51 -2.07 1.12
C ASP A 39 23.20 -1.93 2.62
N ILE A 40 23.21 -0.69 3.13
CA ILE A 40 22.83 -0.39 4.51
C ILE A 40 21.30 -0.24 4.60
N LEU A 41 20.71 0.75 3.92
CA LEU A 41 19.31 1.15 4.18
C LEU A 41 18.25 0.15 3.68
N THR A 42 18.58 -0.73 2.74
CA THR A 42 17.66 -1.80 2.29
C THR A 42 17.73 -3.07 3.15
N ARG A 43 18.69 -3.14 4.08
CA ARG A 43 18.94 -4.32 4.94
C ARG A 43 18.89 -3.97 6.42
N ARG A 44 18.15 -2.93 6.79
CA ARG A 44 17.92 -2.50 8.17
C ARG A 44 16.42 -2.27 8.33
N SER A 45 15.86 -2.71 9.44
CA SER A 45 14.46 -2.42 9.76
C SER A 45 14.23 -0.91 9.91
N CYS A 46 12.98 -0.47 9.89
CA CYS A 46 12.63 0.92 10.13
C CYS A 46 13.20 1.44 11.46
N GLU A 47 13.15 0.61 12.51
CA GLU A 47 13.69 0.94 13.82
C GLU A 47 15.21 1.16 13.78
N GLN A 48 15.94 0.24 13.16
CA GLN A 48 17.39 0.37 12.98
C GLN A 48 17.75 1.60 12.13
N ARG A 49 16.97 1.91 11.08
CA ARG A 49 17.17 3.12 10.26
C ARG A 49 16.95 4.40 11.06
N ARG A 50 16.03 4.41 12.03
CA ARG A 50 15.83 5.53 12.94
C ARG A 50 17.05 5.74 13.85
N GLU A 51 17.62 4.66 14.39
CA GLU A 51 18.85 4.74 15.18
C GLU A 51 20.05 5.22 14.35
N ILE A 52 20.18 4.74 13.11
CA ILE A 52 21.19 5.24 12.15
C ILE A 52 21.01 6.74 11.92
N ALA A 53 19.77 7.21 11.70
CA ALA A 53 19.49 8.62 11.48
C ALA A 53 19.90 9.49 12.68
N SER A 54 19.65 9.01 13.90
CA SER A 54 20.06 9.72 15.13
C SER A 54 21.58 9.80 15.27
N GLU A 55 22.32 8.71 15.05
CA GLU A 55 23.79 8.73 15.07
C GLU A 55 24.38 9.56 13.94
N TYR A 56 23.77 9.53 12.76
CA TYR A 56 24.16 10.36 11.62
C TYR A 56 24.03 11.85 11.96
N GLU A 57 22.91 12.27 12.55
CA GLU A 57 22.71 13.66 12.98
C GLU A 57 23.75 14.09 14.03
N ARG A 58 24.08 13.20 14.98
CA ARG A 58 25.13 13.46 15.98
C ARG A 58 26.51 13.67 15.34
N LEU A 59 26.85 12.85 14.35
CA LEU A 59 28.13 12.85 13.65
C LEU A 59 28.27 14.00 12.64
N ALA A 60 27.31 14.12 11.72
CA ALA A 60 27.36 15.02 10.58
C ALA A 60 26.70 16.39 10.84
N LYS A 61 26.04 16.55 12.00
CA LYS A 61 25.27 17.77 12.36
C LYS A 61 24.22 18.14 11.31
N ARG A 62 23.66 17.12 10.65
CA ARG A 62 22.67 17.24 9.59
C ARG A 62 21.71 16.06 9.66
N ASP A 63 20.42 16.31 9.42
CA ASP A 63 19.41 15.26 9.28
C ASP A 63 19.74 14.31 8.11
N LEU A 64 19.63 13.00 8.36
CA LEU A 64 19.96 11.97 7.38
C LEU A 64 19.03 12.03 6.15
N ALA A 65 17.72 12.26 6.34
CA ALA A 65 16.81 12.34 5.20
C ALA A 65 17.13 13.55 4.31
N ALA A 66 17.45 14.71 4.91
CA ALA A 66 17.92 15.89 4.20
C ALA A 66 19.27 15.69 3.51
N ALA A 67 20.17 14.87 4.07
CA ALA A 67 21.44 14.51 3.45
C ALA A 67 21.23 13.61 2.23
N LEU A 68 20.44 12.54 2.38
CA LEU A 68 20.07 11.64 1.28
C LEU A 68 19.38 12.40 0.13
N LYS A 69 18.46 13.31 0.45
CA LYS A 69 17.78 14.17 -0.53
C LYS A 69 18.75 15.07 -1.32
N GLY A 70 19.86 15.49 -0.70
CA GLY A 70 20.86 16.30 -1.38
C GLY A 70 21.87 15.48 -2.20
N ALA A 71 22.01 14.19 -1.88
CA ALA A 71 23.01 13.30 -2.49
C ALA A 71 22.43 12.43 -3.61
N LEU A 72 21.15 12.05 -3.50
CA LEU A 72 20.47 11.16 -4.43
C LEU A 72 19.51 11.95 -5.32
N SER A 73 19.06 11.31 -6.40
CA SER A 73 18.01 11.87 -7.26
C SER A 73 17.04 10.80 -7.77
N GLY A 74 15.88 11.25 -8.25
CA GLY A 74 14.93 10.41 -8.98
C GLY A 74 14.33 9.26 -8.14
N PRO A 75 14.07 8.09 -8.76
CA PRO A 75 13.40 6.97 -8.10
C PRO A 75 14.17 6.38 -6.92
N LEU A 76 15.51 6.39 -6.98
CA LEU A 76 16.35 5.95 -5.88
C LEU A 76 16.20 6.87 -4.66
N GLU A 77 16.21 8.19 -4.87
CA GLU A 77 15.96 9.16 -3.80
C GLU A 77 14.58 8.92 -3.17
N ALA A 78 13.53 8.80 -3.99
CA ALA A 78 12.17 8.56 -3.50
C ALA A 78 12.07 7.29 -2.65
N LEU A 79 12.72 6.20 -3.10
CA LEU A 79 12.75 4.94 -2.39
C LEU A 79 13.52 5.04 -1.06
N MET A 80 14.72 5.63 -1.06
CA MET A 80 15.51 5.79 0.16
C MET A 80 14.81 6.70 1.19
N LEU A 81 14.19 7.79 0.75
CA LEU A 81 13.41 8.68 1.62
C LEU A 81 12.10 8.03 2.11
N GLY A 82 11.52 7.13 1.33
CA GLY A 82 10.38 6.31 1.76
C GLY A 82 10.80 5.34 2.87
N LEU A 83 11.92 4.66 2.67
CA LEU A 83 12.55 3.74 3.62
C LEU A 83 12.91 4.40 4.97
N MET A 84 13.21 5.70 4.99
CA MET A 84 13.44 6.41 6.27
C MET A 84 12.18 6.63 7.11
N LYS A 85 10.98 6.33 6.59
CA LYS A 85 9.70 6.48 7.31
C LYS A 85 9.20 5.11 7.76
N SER A 86 8.56 5.05 8.93
CA SER A 86 7.71 3.90 9.29
C SER A 86 6.59 3.74 8.27
N THR A 87 6.09 2.52 8.04
CA THR A 87 5.00 2.26 7.09
C THR A 87 3.81 3.20 7.29
N THR A 88 3.37 3.42 8.53
CA THR A 88 2.26 4.34 8.86
C THR A 88 2.56 5.79 8.45
N LEU A 89 3.75 6.30 8.76
CA LEU A 89 4.17 7.65 8.36
C LEU A 89 4.35 7.77 6.84
N TYR A 90 4.80 6.72 6.19
CA TYR A 90 4.91 6.66 4.73
C TYR A 90 3.53 6.72 4.09
N ASP A 91 2.57 5.91 4.53
CA ASP A 91 1.18 5.93 4.06
C ASP A 91 0.52 7.29 4.30
N ALA A 92 0.69 7.88 5.49
CA ALA A 92 0.19 9.23 5.77
C ALA A 92 0.79 10.28 4.83
N SER A 93 2.08 10.15 4.49
CA SER A 93 2.77 11.04 3.55
C SER A 93 2.28 10.85 2.11
N GLU A 94 2.06 9.61 1.68
CA GLU A 94 1.54 9.29 0.35
C GLU A 94 0.09 9.78 0.18
N LEU A 95 -0.77 9.60 1.18
CA LEU A 95 -2.11 10.18 1.23
C LEU A 95 -2.05 11.72 1.17
N LYS A 96 -1.12 12.32 1.91
CA LYS A 96 -0.97 13.78 1.89
C LYS A 96 -0.54 14.28 0.51
N ALA A 97 0.39 13.56 -0.12
CA ALA A 97 0.91 13.89 -1.44
C ALA A 97 -0.14 13.68 -2.54
N SER A 98 -1.00 12.66 -2.42
CA SER A 98 -2.05 12.38 -3.41
C SER A 98 -3.14 13.44 -3.46
N MET A 99 -3.33 14.21 -2.38
CA MET A 99 -4.30 15.30 -2.28
C MET A 99 -3.63 16.69 -2.30
N LYS A 100 -2.39 16.80 -2.82
CA LYS A 100 -1.63 18.05 -2.84
C LYS A 100 -1.59 18.63 -4.25
N GLY A 101 -2.08 19.85 -4.40
CA GLY A 101 -1.93 20.64 -5.62
C GLY A 101 -3.23 20.73 -6.40
N LEU A 102 -3.14 20.95 -7.72
CA LEU A 102 -4.29 20.93 -8.60
C LEU A 102 -4.55 19.50 -9.07
N GLY A 103 -5.74 18.98 -8.77
CA GLY A 103 -6.13 17.60 -9.05
C GLY A 103 -5.74 16.64 -7.93
N THR A 104 -6.14 15.39 -8.10
CA THR A 104 -6.00 14.33 -7.11
C THR A 104 -5.31 13.13 -7.76
N ASP A 105 -4.49 12.41 -7.00
CA ASP A 105 -4.00 11.09 -7.40
C ASP A 105 -4.95 10.03 -6.80
N GLU A 106 -6.04 9.77 -7.51
CA GLU A 106 -7.06 8.82 -7.07
C GLU A 106 -6.50 7.40 -6.98
N GLU A 107 -5.52 7.03 -7.81
CA GLU A 107 -4.89 5.72 -7.79
C GLU A 107 -4.22 5.43 -6.44
N THR A 108 -3.45 6.40 -5.92
CA THR A 108 -2.80 6.28 -4.61
C THR A 108 -3.82 6.31 -3.46
N LEU A 109 -4.83 7.18 -3.53
CA LEU A 109 -5.90 7.23 -2.52
C LEU A 109 -6.64 5.88 -2.41
N ILE A 110 -7.04 5.32 -3.56
CA ILE A 110 -7.77 4.05 -3.64
C ILE A 110 -6.90 2.91 -3.09
N GLU A 111 -5.65 2.80 -3.54
CA GLU A 111 -4.75 1.73 -3.11
C GLU A 111 -4.58 1.70 -1.60
N ILE A 112 -4.34 2.86 -0.97
CA ILE A 112 -4.12 2.92 0.49
C ILE A 112 -5.44 2.71 1.23
N LEU A 113 -6.48 3.50 0.95
CA LEU A 113 -7.72 3.46 1.74
C LEU A 113 -8.50 2.15 1.60
N CYS A 114 -8.36 1.44 0.49
CA CYS A 114 -9.07 0.17 0.27
C CYS A 114 -8.29 -1.07 0.76
N SER A 115 -6.98 -0.97 1.01
CA SER A 115 -6.14 -2.13 1.37
C SER A 115 -5.72 -2.17 2.84
N ARG A 116 -5.75 -1.03 3.54
CA ARG A 116 -5.39 -0.95 4.97
C ARG A 116 -6.52 -1.44 5.87
N SER A 117 -6.15 -2.14 6.93
CA SER A 117 -7.03 -2.64 7.99
C SER A 117 -7.52 -1.51 8.90
N ASN A 118 -8.47 -1.82 9.78
CA ASN A 118 -8.94 -0.87 10.79
C ASN A 118 -7.78 -0.37 11.66
N GLU A 119 -6.94 -1.27 12.16
CA GLU A 119 -5.78 -0.95 13.01
C GLU A 119 -4.80 -0.02 12.27
N GLU A 120 -4.42 -0.38 11.05
CA GLU A 120 -3.55 0.46 10.20
C GLU A 120 -4.16 1.84 9.96
N MET A 121 -5.47 1.93 9.70
CA MET A 121 -6.15 3.21 9.45
C MET A 121 -6.26 4.09 10.70
N VAL A 122 -6.44 3.50 11.90
CA VAL A 122 -6.40 4.26 13.16
C VAL A 122 -5.03 4.92 13.33
N ASP A 123 -3.97 4.16 13.09
CA ASP A 123 -2.60 4.64 13.20
C ASP A 123 -2.28 5.69 12.14
N ILE A 124 -2.69 5.49 10.89
CA ILE A 124 -2.52 6.45 9.80
C ILE A 124 -3.19 7.77 10.15
N LYS A 125 -4.45 7.75 10.63
CA LYS A 125 -5.17 8.99 11.01
C LYS A 125 -4.45 9.73 12.14
N ARG A 126 -3.96 9.00 13.15
CA ARG A 126 -3.18 9.60 14.25
C ARG A 126 -1.92 10.29 13.73
N VAL A 127 -1.09 9.56 12.98
CA VAL A 127 0.17 10.08 12.43
C VAL A 127 -0.04 11.22 11.45
N TYR A 128 -1.08 11.14 10.61
CA TYR A 128 -1.44 12.20 9.65
C TYR A 128 -1.75 13.51 10.39
N ARG A 129 -2.57 13.44 11.46
CA ARG A 129 -2.91 14.60 12.28
C ARG A 129 -1.70 15.16 13.02
N GLU A 130 -0.88 14.30 13.61
CA GLU A 130 0.32 14.72 14.33
C GLU A 130 1.33 15.41 13.41
N THR A 131 1.49 14.88 12.19
CA THR A 131 2.50 15.32 11.21
C THR A 131 2.07 16.57 10.46
N PHE A 132 0.83 16.60 9.95
CA PHE A 132 0.35 17.65 9.05
C PHE A 132 -0.57 18.66 9.72
N LYS A 133 -0.93 18.45 11.00
CA LYS A 133 -1.88 19.27 11.75
C LYS A 133 -3.23 19.41 11.04
N LYS A 134 -3.65 18.35 10.36
CA LYS A 134 -4.88 18.24 9.57
C LYS A 134 -5.57 16.92 9.84
N ASP A 135 -6.89 16.88 9.70
CA ASP A 135 -7.66 15.65 9.78
C ASP A 135 -7.72 14.99 8.40
N LEU A 136 -7.39 13.70 8.31
CA LEU A 136 -7.44 12.95 7.04
C LEU A 136 -8.86 12.99 6.44
N ASP A 137 -9.89 12.86 7.27
CA ASP A 137 -11.30 12.91 6.85
C ASP A 137 -11.63 14.22 6.12
N LYS A 138 -11.11 15.35 6.62
CA LYS A 138 -11.37 16.68 6.04
C LYS A 138 -10.62 16.87 4.72
N ASP A 139 -9.37 16.43 4.64
CA ASP A 139 -8.61 16.50 3.39
C ASP A 139 -9.26 15.60 2.32
N VAL A 140 -9.68 14.37 2.66
CA VAL A 140 -10.41 13.49 1.73
C VAL A 140 -11.74 14.10 1.28
N ALA A 141 -12.51 14.67 2.20
CA ALA A 141 -13.78 15.33 1.86
C ALA A 141 -13.60 16.57 0.98
N GLY A 142 -12.49 17.29 1.14
CA GLY A 142 -12.19 18.50 0.36
C GLY A 142 -11.66 18.21 -1.04
N ASP A 143 -11.01 17.05 -1.23
CA ASP A 143 -10.31 16.70 -2.48
C ASP A 143 -11.10 15.71 -3.36
N THR A 144 -12.19 15.15 -2.85
CA THR A 144 -13.01 14.16 -3.58
C THR A 144 -14.48 14.56 -3.62
N SER A 145 -15.25 14.02 -4.56
CA SER A 145 -16.67 14.34 -4.68
C SER A 145 -17.55 13.12 -5.00
N GLY A 146 -18.87 13.34 -4.94
CA GLY A 146 -19.87 12.35 -5.34
C GLY A 146 -19.84 11.06 -4.51
N ASN A 147 -20.20 9.95 -5.14
CA ASN A 147 -20.21 8.65 -4.47
C ASN A 147 -18.80 8.10 -4.20
N PHE A 148 -17.79 8.54 -4.96
CA PHE A 148 -16.39 8.22 -4.67
C PHE A 148 -15.98 8.77 -3.31
N ALA A 149 -16.25 10.06 -3.04
CA ALA A 149 -16.01 10.65 -1.71
C ALA A 149 -16.76 9.91 -0.60
N LYS A 150 -18.04 9.56 -0.82
CA LYS A 150 -18.83 8.83 0.17
C LYS A 150 -18.19 7.50 0.56
N LEU A 151 -17.68 6.74 -0.41
CA LEU A 151 -17.01 5.48 -0.15
C LEU A 151 -15.71 5.69 0.63
N LEU A 152 -14.85 6.60 0.19
CA LEU A 152 -13.58 6.86 0.88
C LEU A 152 -13.80 7.36 2.32
N LEU A 153 -14.78 8.24 2.53
CA LEU A 153 -15.13 8.71 3.87
C LEU A 153 -15.69 7.58 4.74
N ALA A 154 -16.47 6.64 4.20
CA ALA A 154 -16.93 5.48 4.95
C ALA A 154 -15.76 4.59 5.41
N LEU A 155 -14.73 4.42 4.56
CA LEU A 155 -13.51 3.68 4.93
C LEU A 155 -12.69 4.43 5.99
N VAL A 156 -12.54 5.76 5.86
CA VAL A 156 -11.83 6.60 6.84
C VAL A 156 -12.57 6.72 8.18
N GLN A 157 -13.86 6.42 8.24
CA GLN A 157 -14.62 6.32 9.49
C GLN A 157 -14.28 5.08 10.33
N ILE A 158 -13.66 4.05 9.73
CA ILE A 158 -13.17 2.85 10.44
C ILE A 158 -14.31 2.16 11.21
N LYS A 159 -15.40 1.83 10.50
CA LYS A 159 -16.59 1.17 11.06
C LYS A 159 -16.73 -0.29 10.61
N ARG A 160 -15.66 -0.88 10.07
CA ARG A 160 -15.70 -2.28 9.67
C ARG A 160 -15.80 -3.18 10.90
N ASP A 161 -16.78 -4.08 10.91
CA ASP A 161 -16.95 -5.12 11.92
C ASP A 161 -15.67 -5.95 12.03
N GLU A 162 -15.26 -6.25 13.26
CA GLU A 162 -14.19 -7.20 13.51
C GLU A 162 -14.62 -8.63 13.13
N PRO A 163 -13.67 -9.51 12.75
CA PRO A 163 -13.96 -10.92 12.51
C PRO A 163 -14.65 -11.58 13.71
N SER A 164 -15.70 -12.35 13.45
CA SER A 164 -16.41 -13.15 14.44
C SER A 164 -16.23 -14.65 14.15
N ASN A 165 -16.13 -15.45 15.21
CA ASN A 165 -16.14 -16.91 15.10
C ASN A 165 -17.52 -17.48 14.76
N VAL A 166 -18.58 -16.69 14.90
CA VAL A 166 -19.95 -17.09 14.56
C VAL A 166 -20.27 -16.68 13.14
N VAL A 167 -20.71 -17.64 12.34
CA VAL A 167 -21.12 -17.42 10.95
C VAL A 167 -22.62 -17.17 10.91
N ASP A 168 -23.00 -15.93 10.59
CA ASP A 168 -24.40 -15.52 10.45
C ASP A 168 -24.88 -15.74 9.00
N TYR A 169 -25.41 -16.94 8.73
CA TYR A 169 -25.88 -17.33 7.39
C TYR A 169 -27.08 -16.50 6.90
N GLU A 170 -27.94 -16.05 7.81
CA GLU A 170 -29.09 -15.22 7.46
C GLU A 170 -28.62 -13.83 7.02
N LYS A 171 -27.71 -13.21 7.77
CA LYS A 171 -27.09 -11.92 7.39
C LYS A 171 -26.30 -12.03 6.10
N ILE A 172 -25.58 -13.13 5.87
CA ILE A 172 -24.89 -13.38 4.59
C ILE A 172 -25.88 -13.40 3.42
N ASP A 173 -26.98 -14.15 3.57
CA ASP A 173 -28.01 -14.25 2.53
C ASP A 173 -28.70 -12.91 2.27
N ASN A 174 -29.02 -12.17 3.34
CA ASN A 174 -29.63 -10.84 3.27
C ASN A 174 -28.71 -9.81 2.60
N ASP A 175 -27.43 -9.73 2.98
CA ASP A 175 -26.48 -8.81 2.37
C ASP A 175 -26.23 -9.18 0.89
N ALA A 176 -26.13 -10.47 0.56
CA ALA A 176 -25.98 -10.93 -0.83
C ALA A 176 -27.20 -10.54 -1.69
N ARG A 177 -28.42 -10.74 -1.17
CA ARG A 177 -29.65 -10.29 -1.83
C ARG A 177 -29.67 -8.77 -1.97
N ALA A 178 -29.35 -8.02 -0.91
CA ALA A 178 -29.35 -6.56 -0.92
C ALA A 178 -28.39 -5.99 -1.98
N LEU A 179 -27.17 -6.54 -2.10
CA LEU A 179 -26.23 -6.12 -3.15
C LEU A 179 -26.79 -6.37 -4.56
N TYR A 180 -27.49 -7.49 -4.78
CA TYR A 180 -28.10 -7.82 -6.08
C TYR A 180 -29.28 -6.89 -6.38
N GLU A 181 -30.16 -6.67 -5.41
CA GLU A 181 -31.32 -5.80 -5.55
C GLU A 181 -30.94 -4.33 -5.74
N ALA A 182 -29.86 -3.89 -5.09
CA ALA A 182 -29.32 -2.54 -5.20
C ALA A 182 -28.54 -2.29 -6.51
N GLY A 183 -28.19 -3.33 -7.27
CA GLY A 183 -27.45 -3.20 -8.53
C GLY A 183 -28.15 -3.93 -9.68
N VAL A 184 -27.61 -5.08 -10.08
CA VAL A 184 -27.97 -5.82 -11.29
C VAL A 184 -29.48 -6.06 -11.49
N LYS A 185 -30.27 -6.20 -10.41
CA LYS A 185 -31.73 -6.45 -10.53
C LYS A 185 -32.52 -5.23 -11.02
N ARG A 186 -32.00 -4.01 -10.86
CA ARG A 186 -32.74 -2.76 -11.12
C ARG A 186 -32.03 -1.92 -12.18
N LYS A 187 -32.71 -0.89 -12.68
CA LYS A 187 -32.11 0.10 -13.58
C LYS A 187 -31.33 1.14 -12.75
N GLY A 188 -30.01 1.17 -12.94
CA GLY A 188 -29.09 2.03 -12.18
C GLY A 188 -28.78 1.46 -10.80
N THR A 189 -27.79 2.03 -10.11
CA THR A 189 -27.25 1.43 -8.87
C THR A 189 -27.56 2.28 -7.65
N GLU A 190 -28.08 1.64 -6.60
CA GLU A 190 -28.22 2.23 -5.28
C GLU A 190 -26.90 2.11 -4.51
N VAL A 191 -25.97 2.99 -4.87
CA VAL A 191 -24.57 2.93 -4.41
C VAL A 191 -24.43 3.01 -2.88
N THR A 192 -25.36 3.66 -2.17
CA THR A 192 -25.32 3.78 -0.70
C THR A 192 -25.39 2.42 -0.01
N THR A 193 -26.21 1.50 -0.52
CA THR A 193 -26.31 0.14 0.02
C THR A 193 -25.01 -0.63 -0.19
N TRP A 194 -24.37 -0.47 -1.36
CA TRP A 194 -23.06 -1.07 -1.63
C TRP A 194 -21.96 -0.51 -0.73
N ILE A 195 -21.92 0.82 -0.52
CA ILE A 195 -20.97 1.47 0.38
C ILE A 195 -21.12 0.94 1.80
N SER A 196 -22.33 0.92 2.36
CA SER A 196 -22.56 0.46 3.73
C SER A 196 -22.10 -0.99 3.92
N ILE A 197 -22.55 -1.91 3.07
CA ILE A 197 -22.18 -3.33 3.19
C ILE A 197 -20.66 -3.51 3.04
N MET A 198 -20.04 -2.93 2.00
CA MET A 198 -18.62 -3.17 1.73
C MET A 198 -17.66 -2.42 2.67
N SER A 199 -18.11 -1.36 3.35
CA SER A 199 -17.26 -0.62 4.32
C SER A 199 -17.45 -1.09 5.76
N GLU A 200 -18.62 -1.62 6.12
CA GLU A 200 -18.96 -1.96 7.50
C GLU A 200 -18.88 -3.46 7.81
N ARG A 201 -19.06 -4.38 6.85
CA ARG A 201 -18.99 -5.81 7.16
C ARG A 201 -17.56 -6.31 7.30
N SER A 202 -17.35 -7.28 8.19
CA SER A 202 -16.05 -7.93 8.36
C SER A 202 -15.62 -8.63 7.07
N ILE A 203 -14.30 -8.71 6.83
CA ILE A 203 -13.76 -9.31 5.60
C ILE A 203 -14.21 -10.79 5.46
N PRO A 204 -14.15 -11.64 6.50
CA PRO A 204 -14.62 -13.02 6.38
C PRO A 204 -16.12 -13.15 6.06
N HIS A 205 -16.94 -12.21 6.54
CA HIS A 205 -18.36 -12.13 6.17
C HIS A 205 -18.52 -11.78 4.70
N LEU A 206 -17.81 -10.74 4.23
CA LEU A 206 -17.89 -10.29 2.83
C LEU A 206 -17.44 -11.36 1.83
N GLN A 207 -16.41 -12.15 2.16
CA GLN A 207 -15.99 -13.29 1.34
C GLN A 207 -17.16 -14.27 1.11
N LYS A 208 -17.90 -14.63 2.18
CA LYS A 208 -19.08 -15.51 2.08
C LYS A 208 -20.26 -14.84 1.38
N VAL A 209 -20.45 -13.54 1.57
CA VAL A 209 -21.45 -12.77 0.82
C VAL A 209 -21.17 -12.81 -0.67
N PHE A 210 -19.91 -12.69 -1.11
CA PHE A 210 -19.55 -12.75 -2.54
C PHE A 210 -19.75 -14.15 -3.13
N GLU A 211 -19.54 -15.20 -2.35
CA GLU A 211 -19.89 -16.58 -2.73
C GLU A 211 -21.41 -16.74 -2.88
N ARG A 212 -22.18 -16.29 -1.88
CA ARG A 212 -23.65 -16.38 -1.90
C ARG A 212 -24.26 -15.50 -2.99
N TYR A 213 -23.68 -14.36 -3.29
CA TYR A 213 -24.15 -13.43 -4.33
C TYR A 213 -24.33 -14.11 -5.70
N LYS A 214 -23.50 -15.11 -6.01
CA LYS A 214 -23.55 -15.88 -7.27
C LYS A 214 -24.83 -16.70 -7.44
N SER A 215 -25.61 -16.93 -6.37
CA SER A 215 -26.92 -17.59 -6.51
C SER A 215 -28.05 -16.63 -6.86
N TYR A 216 -27.83 -15.32 -6.75
CA TYR A 216 -28.81 -14.28 -7.08
C TYR A 216 -28.51 -13.61 -8.42
N SER A 217 -27.23 -13.33 -8.69
CA SER A 217 -26.78 -12.61 -9.88
C SER A 217 -26.26 -13.55 -10.97
N PRO A 218 -26.49 -13.26 -12.26
CA PRO A 218 -25.83 -13.95 -13.36
C PRO A 218 -24.34 -13.62 -13.49
N TYR A 219 -23.84 -12.63 -12.73
CA TYR A 219 -22.45 -12.17 -12.75
C TYR A 219 -21.82 -12.34 -11.37
N ASP A 220 -20.50 -12.49 -11.29
CA ASP A 220 -19.80 -12.38 -10.01
C ASP A 220 -19.78 -10.92 -9.51
N MET A 221 -19.27 -10.70 -8.30
CA MET A 221 -19.24 -9.36 -7.70
C MET A 221 -18.40 -8.37 -8.54
N LYS A 222 -17.24 -8.79 -9.05
CA LYS A 222 -16.36 -7.92 -9.83
C LYS A 222 -16.99 -7.52 -11.15
N GLU A 223 -17.60 -8.45 -11.86
CA GLU A 223 -18.30 -8.16 -13.11
C GLU A 223 -19.57 -7.32 -12.88
N SER A 224 -20.27 -7.54 -11.78
CA SER A 224 -21.40 -6.69 -11.37
C SER A 224 -20.94 -5.25 -11.11
N ILE A 225 -19.83 -5.05 -10.38
CA ILE A 225 -19.23 -3.72 -10.17
C ILE A 225 -18.94 -3.04 -11.52
N ARG A 226 -18.29 -3.74 -12.46
CA ARG A 226 -17.96 -3.18 -13.79
C ARG A 226 -19.18 -2.76 -14.60
N LYS A 227 -20.33 -3.42 -14.41
CA LYS A 227 -21.57 -3.08 -15.12
C LYS A 227 -22.32 -1.91 -14.47
N GLU A 228 -22.28 -1.84 -13.14
CA GLU A 228 -23.12 -0.96 -12.33
C GLU A 228 -22.50 0.43 -12.10
N VAL A 229 -21.19 0.50 -11.87
CA VAL A 229 -20.50 1.76 -11.57
C VAL A 229 -19.33 2.01 -12.53
N LYS A 230 -18.86 3.25 -12.59
CA LYS A 230 -17.79 3.70 -13.49
C LYS A 230 -16.79 4.60 -12.80
N GLY A 231 -15.62 4.77 -13.42
CA GLY A 231 -14.59 5.71 -12.98
C GLY A 231 -13.95 5.27 -11.65
N ASP A 232 -13.61 6.22 -10.79
CA ASP A 232 -12.87 5.92 -9.57
C ASP A 232 -13.69 5.17 -8.52
N LEU A 233 -15.02 5.29 -8.56
CA LEU A 233 -15.90 4.47 -7.74
C LEU A 233 -15.81 2.98 -8.14
N GLU A 234 -15.78 2.68 -9.44
CA GLU A 234 -15.59 1.31 -9.96
C GLU A 234 -14.24 0.75 -9.49
N LYS A 235 -13.16 1.50 -9.69
CA LYS A 235 -11.81 1.11 -9.25
C LYS A 235 -11.75 0.87 -7.75
N SER A 236 -12.43 1.69 -6.95
CA SER A 236 -12.47 1.56 -5.49
C SER A 236 -13.14 0.25 -5.06
N PHE A 237 -14.34 -0.04 -5.59
CA PHE A 237 -15.04 -1.29 -5.26
C PHE A 237 -14.28 -2.52 -5.75
N LEU A 238 -13.70 -2.49 -6.95
CA LEU A 238 -12.85 -3.59 -7.43
C LEU A 238 -11.65 -3.81 -6.50
N THR A 239 -10.98 -2.74 -6.09
CA THR A 239 -9.85 -2.81 -5.16
C THR A 239 -10.26 -3.42 -3.81
N LEU A 240 -11.41 -3.02 -3.26
CA LEU A 240 -11.93 -3.61 -2.02
C LEU A 240 -12.18 -5.12 -2.19
N VAL A 241 -12.87 -5.54 -3.24
CA VAL A 241 -13.15 -6.96 -3.49
C VAL A 241 -11.86 -7.76 -3.65
N GLU A 242 -10.90 -7.27 -4.43
CA GLU A 242 -9.61 -7.92 -4.62
C GLU A 242 -8.82 -8.03 -3.30
N CYS A 243 -8.82 -6.98 -2.49
CA CYS A 243 -8.17 -7.00 -1.17
C CYS A 243 -8.86 -7.95 -0.19
N PHE A 244 -10.19 -8.04 -0.22
CA PHE A 244 -10.95 -8.96 0.62
C PHE A 244 -10.75 -10.42 0.20
N GLU A 245 -10.65 -10.69 -1.10
CA GLU A 245 -10.37 -12.04 -1.61
C GLU A 245 -8.93 -12.46 -1.30
N ASN A 246 -7.95 -11.63 -1.66
CA ASN A 246 -6.53 -11.87 -1.40
C ASN A 246 -5.71 -10.58 -1.58
N LYS A 247 -5.44 -9.89 -0.46
CA LYS A 247 -4.63 -8.66 -0.42
C LYS A 247 -3.23 -8.82 -1.03
N GLN A 248 -2.57 -9.96 -0.81
CA GLN A 248 -1.22 -10.17 -1.35
C GLN A 248 -1.24 -10.37 -2.86
N LEU A 249 -2.25 -11.05 -3.39
CA LEU A 249 -2.47 -11.16 -4.83
C LEU A 249 -2.82 -9.82 -5.47
N TYR A 250 -3.60 -8.97 -4.79
CA TYR A 250 -3.84 -7.59 -5.24
C TYR A 250 -2.53 -6.84 -5.47
N PHE A 251 -1.64 -6.79 -4.47
CA PHE A 251 -0.34 -6.13 -4.62
C PHE A 251 0.56 -6.79 -5.66
N ALA A 252 0.51 -8.11 -5.79
CA ALA A 252 1.25 -8.83 -6.83
C ALA A 252 0.79 -8.41 -8.25
N ASN A 253 -0.52 -8.37 -8.48
CA ASN A 253 -1.10 -7.92 -9.74
C ASN A 253 -0.75 -6.46 -10.04
N ARG A 254 -0.82 -5.59 -9.02
CA ARG A 254 -0.44 -4.17 -9.13
C ARG A 254 1.03 -3.99 -9.51
N LEU A 255 1.94 -4.75 -8.89
CA LEU A 255 3.36 -4.75 -9.25
C LEU A 255 3.57 -5.22 -10.68
N ASN A 256 2.87 -6.28 -11.10
CA ASN A 256 2.98 -6.80 -12.46
C ASN A 256 2.50 -5.75 -13.47
N GLU A 257 1.33 -5.15 -13.25
CA GLU A 257 0.80 -4.07 -14.09
C GLU A 257 1.71 -2.85 -14.15
N ALA A 258 2.31 -2.47 -13.02
CA ALA A 258 3.29 -1.39 -12.96
C ALA A 258 4.58 -1.71 -13.75
N MET A 259 4.85 -2.98 -14.05
CA MET A 259 6.05 -3.45 -14.76
C MET A 259 5.71 -4.27 -16.03
N LYS A 260 4.55 -4.05 -16.66
CA LYS A 260 4.13 -4.77 -17.90
C LYS A 260 4.66 -4.13 -19.19
N SER A 261 4.88 -2.82 -19.19
CA SER A 261 5.24 -2.03 -20.38
C SER A 261 6.75 -1.80 -20.52
N LYS A 262 7.19 -1.10 -21.56
CA LYS A 262 8.59 -0.67 -21.71
C LYS A 262 8.94 0.35 -20.62
N GLY A 263 9.39 -0.14 -19.46
CA GLY A 263 9.66 0.63 -18.25
C GLY A 263 8.66 0.38 -17.13
N ALA A 264 9.01 0.83 -15.92
CA ALA A 264 8.20 0.66 -14.73
C ALA A 264 7.45 1.95 -14.34
N LYS A 265 6.24 1.82 -13.79
CA LYS A 265 5.57 2.90 -13.05
C LYS A 265 6.22 3.05 -11.67
N GLU A 266 7.37 3.71 -11.63
CA GLU A 266 8.27 3.78 -10.47
C GLU A 266 7.57 4.26 -9.19
N LYS A 267 6.60 5.19 -9.28
CA LYS A 267 5.82 5.62 -8.11
C LYS A 267 5.06 4.46 -7.45
N VAL A 268 4.40 3.62 -8.25
CA VAL A 268 3.63 2.47 -7.77
C VAL A 268 4.57 1.40 -7.22
N VAL A 269 5.63 1.08 -7.98
CA VAL A 269 6.61 0.06 -7.56
C VAL A 269 7.28 0.48 -6.24
N THR A 270 7.77 1.71 -6.14
CA THR A 270 8.38 2.24 -4.91
C THR A 270 7.42 2.18 -3.74
N ARG A 271 6.17 2.63 -3.91
CA ARG A 271 5.20 2.66 -2.81
C ARG A 271 4.88 1.27 -2.27
N ILE A 272 4.65 0.30 -3.17
CA ILE A 272 4.38 -1.08 -2.75
C ILE A 272 5.62 -1.68 -2.09
N MET A 273 6.80 -1.53 -2.69
CA MET A 273 8.03 -2.14 -2.16
C MET A 273 8.39 -1.56 -0.78
N VAL A 274 8.28 -0.24 -0.59
CA VAL A 274 8.50 0.39 0.73
C VAL A 274 7.45 -0.04 1.75
N SER A 275 6.16 0.05 1.41
CA SER A 275 5.09 -0.22 2.38
C SER A 275 4.96 -1.69 2.78
N ARG A 276 5.43 -2.63 1.95
CA ARG A 276 5.22 -4.08 2.17
C ARG A 276 6.49 -4.84 2.59
N CYS A 277 7.71 -4.29 2.42
CA CYS A 277 8.96 -5.01 2.67
C CYS A 277 9.16 -5.51 4.11
N GLU A 278 8.62 -4.80 5.11
CA GLU A 278 8.62 -5.20 6.53
C GLU A 278 7.31 -5.83 6.99
N LEU A 279 6.36 -6.10 6.07
CA LEU A 279 5.04 -6.65 6.39
C LEU A 279 4.78 -8.02 5.75
N ASP A 280 4.61 -8.09 4.43
CA ASP A 280 4.15 -9.32 3.76
C ASP A 280 4.71 -9.50 2.34
N LEU A 281 5.81 -8.81 2.00
CA LEU A 281 6.42 -8.89 0.68
C LEU A 281 6.83 -10.33 0.29
N MET A 282 7.14 -11.22 1.24
CA MET A 282 7.37 -12.64 0.95
C MET A 282 6.12 -13.34 0.40
N LYS A 283 4.94 -13.05 0.95
CA LYS A 283 3.68 -13.60 0.45
C LYS A 283 3.29 -12.98 -0.88
N ILE A 284 3.54 -11.68 -1.07
CA ILE A 284 3.33 -11.00 -2.36
C ILE A 284 4.21 -11.65 -3.44
N ARG A 285 5.49 -11.93 -3.16
CA ARG A 285 6.38 -12.68 -4.07
C ARG A 285 5.81 -14.05 -4.46
N SER A 286 5.31 -14.78 -3.47
CA SER A 286 4.71 -16.11 -3.68
C SER A 286 3.49 -16.04 -4.59
N GLU A 287 2.59 -15.08 -4.35
CA GLU A 287 1.42 -14.85 -5.19
C GLU A 287 1.80 -14.39 -6.60
N PHE A 288 2.77 -13.48 -6.70
CA PHE A 288 3.30 -12.99 -7.97
C PHE A 288 3.80 -14.15 -8.84
N LYS A 289 4.66 -15.00 -8.28
CA LYS A 289 5.19 -16.17 -9.00
C LYS A 289 4.07 -17.13 -9.42
N ARG A 290 3.14 -17.42 -8.50
CA ARG A 290 2.02 -18.35 -8.73
C ARG A 290 1.14 -17.92 -9.91
N HIS A 291 0.83 -16.62 -10.01
CA HIS A 291 -0.14 -16.08 -10.98
C HIS A 291 0.48 -15.54 -12.26
N HIS A 292 1.72 -15.02 -12.22
CA HIS A 292 2.37 -14.44 -13.40
C HIS A 292 3.41 -15.35 -14.05
N LYS A 293 3.69 -16.52 -13.45
CA LYS A 293 4.62 -17.54 -13.99
C LYS A 293 6.06 -17.05 -14.17
N ARG A 294 6.42 -15.97 -13.48
CA ARG A 294 7.75 -15.36 -13.39
C ARG A 294 7.90 -14.76 -12.00
N SER A 295 9.10 -14.72 -11.45
CA SER A 295 9.30 -14.16 -10.11
C SER A 295 9.20 -12.62 -10.12
N LEU A 296 8.89 -12.04 -8.97
CA LEU A 296 8.95 -10.59 -8.78
C LEU A 296 10.38 -10.08 -9.02
N TYR A 297 11.38 -10.82 -8.52
CA TYR A 297 12.80 -10.50 -8.68
C TYR A 297 13.19 -10.37 -10.16
N GLN A 298 12.91 -11.40 -10.98
CA GLN A 298 13.17 -11.38 -12.41
C GLN A 298 12.43 -10.23 -13.11
N THR A 299 11.20 -9.93 -12.69
CA THR A 299 10.41 -8.83 -13.26
C THR A 299 11.04 -7.47 -12.99
N ILE A 300 11.52 -7.23 -11.77
CA ILE A 300 12.30 -6.03 -11.41
C ILE A 300 13.58 -5.96 -12.25
N THR A 301 14.29 -7.10 -12.42
CA THR A 301 15.53 -7.17 -13.21
C THR A 301 15.30 -6.75 -14.68
N GLU A 302 14.16 -7.12 -15.27
CA GLU A 302 13.88 -6.81 -16.68
C GLU A 302 13.35 -5.38 -16.91
N HIS A 303 12.62 -4.81 -15.94
CA HIS A 303 11.84 -3.58 -16.16
C HIS A 303 12.39 -2.33 -15.46
N THR A 304 13.41 -2.48 -14.61
CA THR A 304 14.10 -1.36 -13.94
C THR A 304 15.59 -1.40 -14.27
N LYS A 305 16.35 -0.35 -13.92
CA LYS A 305 17.81 -0.29 -14.17
C LYS A 305 18.53 0.52 -13.08
N GLY A 306 19.87 0.44 -13.09
CA GLY A 306 20.74 1.26 -12.25
C GLY A 306 20.56 1.00 -10.76
N ASP A 307 20.92 1.99 -9.94
CA ASP A 307 20.90 1.84 -8.48
C ASP A 307 19.49 1.71 -7.90
N TYR A 308 18.46 2.25 -8.58
CA TYR A 308 17.06 1.98 -8.24
C TYR A 308 16.72 0.48 -8.35
N GLN A 309 17.13 -0.18 -9.44
CA GLN A 309 16.96 -1.62 -9.58
C GLN A 309 17.66 -2.37 -8.44
N LYS A 310 18.92 -2.04 -8.15
CA LYS A 310 19.67 -2.71 -7.08
C LYS A 310 18.98 -2.59 -5.73
N ALA A 311 18.45 -1.41 -5.42
CA ALA A 311 17.69 -1.18 -4.20
C ALA A 311 16.40 -2.02 -4.15
N LEU A 312 15.63 -2.04 -5.25
CA LEU A 312 14.42 -2.85 -5.35
C LEU A 312 14.71 -4.35 -5.20
N LEU A 313 15.76 -4.86 -5.84
CA LEU A 313 16.16 -6.26 -5.73
C LEU A 313 16.60 -6.61 -4.31
N SER A 314 17.33 -5.71 -3.64
CA SER A 314 17.71 -5.89 -2.24
C SER A 314 16.47 -5.93 -1.31
N LEU A 315 15.48 -5.07 -1.53
CA LEU A 315 14.20 -5.12 -0.80
C LEU A 315 13.36 -6.36 -1.15
N CYS A 316 13.38 -6.81 -2.41
CA CYS A 316 12.70 -8.02 -2.85
C CYS A 316 13.30 -9.25 -2.17
N GLY A 317 14.61 -9.24 -1.90
CA GLY A 317 15.34 -10.37 -1.34
C GLY A 317 15.93 -11.24 -2.45
N GLY A 318 15.41 -12.45 -2.62
CA GLY A 318 15.94 -13.44 -3.57
C GLY A 318 15.05 -13.72 -4.77
N ASP A 319 15.59 -14.48 -5.70
CA ASP A 319 14.80 -15.12 -6.76
C ASP A 319 14.25 -16.44 -6.21
N ASP A 320 12.91 -16.58 -6.20
CA ASP A 320 12.23 -17.79 -5.73
C ASP A 320 11.92 -18.72 -6.90
#